data_AF-B8XEN0-F1
#
_entry.id   AF-B8XEN0-F1
#
_cell.length_a   1.000
_cell.length_b   1.000
_cell.length_c   1.000
_cell.angle_alpha   90.00
_cell.angle_beta   90.00
_cell.angle_gamma   90.00
#
_symmetry.space_group_name_H-M   'P 1'
#
loop_
_entity.id
_entity.type
_entity.pdbx_description
1 polymer ?
#
loop_
_entity_poly.entity_id
_entity_poly.type
_entity_poly.pdbx_seq_one_letter_code
_entity_poly.pdbx_strand_id
1 'polypeptide(L)' 'SGISLIDRFDASKFPTRFGGQIRGFSSEGYIDGKNERRLDDCLKYCIVAGKKALESANLGGDKLNT' A
#
# COMPACT_ATOMS: atom_id res chain seq x y z
N SER A 1 17.79 -2.51 -4.13
CA SER A 1 17.80 -3.45 -2.99
C SER A 1 16.62 -3.12 -2.09
N GLY A 2 15.69 -4.06 -1.85
CA GLY A 2 14.42 -3.79 -1.15
C GLY A 2 14.44 -3.99 0.37
N ILE A 3 15.54 -4.52 0.91
CA ILE A 3 15.69 -4.80 2.34
C ILE A 3 16.57 -3.72 2.99
N SER A 4 16.12 -3.19 4.13
CA SER A 4 16.84 -2.16 4.90
C SER A 4 16.55 -2.31 6.40
N LEU A 5 17.18 -1.49 7.25
CA LEU A 5 16.82 -1.39 8.67
C LEU A 5 15.38 -0.90 8.83
N ILE A 6 14.69 -1.40 9.85
CA ILE A 6 13.35 -0.97 10.21
C ILE A 6 13.44 0.42 10.86
N ASP A 7 12.67 1.38 10.34
CA ASP A 7 12.66 2.78 10.78
C ASP A 7 11.24 3.35 10.94
N ARG A 8 10.20 2.56 10.65
CA ARG A 8 8.80 2.92 10.96
C ARG A 8 8.49 2.93 12.46
N PHE A 9 9.31 2.26 13.26
CA PHE A 9 9.23 2.26 14.72
C PHE A 9 10.62 1.97 15.31
N ASP A 10 10.80 2.21 16.62
CA ASP A 10 12.03 1.86 17.32
C ASP A 10 12.19 0.33 17.46
N ALA A 11 12.95 -0.25 16.56
CA ALA A 11 13.24 -1.68 16.55
C ALA A 11 14.43 -2.08 17.46
N SER A 12 15.03 -1.16 18.23
CA SER A 12 16.28 -1.39 18.97
C SER A 12 16.23 -2.56 19.96
N LYS A 13 15.05 -2.82 20.54
CA LYS A 13 14.79 -3.87 21.54
C LYS A 13 14.45 -5.24 20.94
N PHE A 14 14.36 -5.36 19.62
CA PHE A 14 13.98 -6.61 18.95
C PHE A 14 15.21 -7.34 18.39
N PRO A 15 15.22 -8.70 18.38
CA PRO A 15 16.32 -9.46 17.81
C PRO A 15 16.47 -9.25 16.29
N THR A 16 15.35 -9.04 15.58
CA THR A 16 15.33 -8.76 14.15
C THR A 16 15.02 -7.29 13.91
N ARG A 17 15.87 -6.61 13.12
CA ARG A 17 15.86 -5.15 12.94
C ARG A 17 15.87 -4.70 11.48
N PHE A 18 15.67 -5.63 10.54
CA PHE A 18 15.63 -5.36 9.11
C PHE A 18 14.32 -5.87 8.51
N GLY A 19 13.90 -5.26 7.41
CA GLY A 19 12.67 -5.63 6.71
C GLY A 19 12.54 -4.98 5.33
N GLY A 20 11.62 -5.51 4.53
CA GLY A 20 11.25 -4.98 3.23
C GLY A 20 10.16 -3.91 3.35
N GLN A 21 10.52 -2.73 3.86
CA GLN A 21 9.54 -1.66 4.06
C GLN A 21 9.14 -1.01 2.73
N ILE A 22 7.84 -0.84 2.49
CA ILE A 22 7.35 -0.07 1.35
C ILE A 22 7.64 1.42 1.60
N ARG A 23 8.41 2.04 0.71
CA ARG A 23 8.84 3.45 0.75
C ARG A 23 8.05 4.27 -0.25
N GLY A 24 7.74 5.52 0.09
CA GLY A 24 7.07 6.46 -0.82
C GLY A 24 5.66 6.01 -1.24
N PHE A 25 4.97 5.22 -0.41
CA PHE A 25 3.60 4.83 -0.70
C PHE A 25 2.68 6.06 -0.68
N SER A 26 1.82 6.17 -1.69
CA SER A 26 0.72 7.13 -1.75
C SER A 26 -0.55 6.41 -2.19
N SER A 27 -1.64 6.70 -1.50
CA SER A 27 -3.00 6.27 -1.87
C SER A 27 -3.78 7.36 -2.62
N GLU A 28 -3.14 8.47 -2.96
CA GLU A 28 -3.75 9.58 -3.68
C GLU A 28 -4.38 9.12 -5.00
N GLY A 29 -5.60 9.56 -5.27
CA GLY A 29 -6.38 9.13 -6.44
C GLY A 29 -7.01 7.72 -6.33
N TYR A 30 -6.59 6.89 -5.37
CA TYR A 30 -7.13 5.55 -5.17
C TYR A 30 -8.05 5.43 -3.95
N ILE A 31 -7.81 6.20 -2.89
CA ILE A 31 -8.56 6.16 -1.63
C ILE A 31 -8.93 7.60 -1.24
N ASP A 32 -10.19 7.82 -0.86
CA ASP A 32 -10.64 9.14 -0.38
C ASP A 32 -10.05 9.47 1.01
N GLY A 33 -9.96 10.75 1.34
CA GLY A 33 -9.31 11.21 2.58
C GLY A 33 -9.94 10.70 3.88
N LYS A 34 -11.24 10.33 3.88
CA LYS A 34 -11.88 9.76 5.08
C LYS A 34 -11.40 8.33 5.31
N ASN A 35 -11.31 7.53 4.25
CA ASN A 35 -10.82 6.16 4.33
C ASN A 35 -9.29 6.10 4.48
N GLU A 36 -8.55 7.06 3.90
CA GLU A 36 -7.10 7.17 4.04
C GLU A 36 -6.67 7.21 5.52
N ARG A 37 -7.40 7.93 6.37
CA ARG A 37 -7.09 8.01 7.81
C ARG A 37 -7.56 6.82 8.65
N ARG A 38 -8.44 5.98 8.10
CA ARG A 38 -9.13 4.89 8.84
C ARG A 38 -8.55 3.51 8.55
N LEU A 39 -8.02 3.31 7.36
CA LEU A 39 -7.47 2.04 6.92
C LEU A 39 -6.04 1.87 7.42
N ASP A 40 -5.67 0.65 7.80
CA ASP A 40 -4.27 0.31 8.02
C ASP A 40 -3.52 0.18 6.69
N ASP A 41 -2.19 0.18 6.77
CA ASP A 41 -1.32 0.13 5.59
C ASP A 41 -1.55 -1.11 4.72
N CYS A 42 -1.81 -2.28 5.31
CA CYS A 42 -2.06 -3.51 4.55
C CYS A 42 -3.31 -3.36 3.68
N LEU A 43 -4.40 -2.86 4.25
CA LEU A 43 -5.63 -2.60 3.50
C LEU A 43 -5.43 -1.55 2.40
N LYS A 44 -4.69 -0.47 2.69
CA LYS A 44 -4.37 0.55 1.68
C LYS A 44 -3.58 -0.07 0.52
N TYR A 45 -2.59 -0.92 0.81
CA TYR A 45 -1.81 -1.61 -0.23
C TYR A 45 -2.69 -2.51 -1.09
N CYS A 46 -3.57 -3.30 -0.48
CA CYS A 46 -4.48 -4.19 -1.19
C CYS A 46 -5.39 -3.41 -2.16
N ILE A 47 -5.99 -2.30 -1.71
CA ILE A 47 -6.89 -1.49 -2.54
C ILE A 47 -6.13 -0.86 -3.71
N VAL A 48 -4.97 -0.25 -3.46
CA VAL A 48 -4.18 0.38 -4.52
C VAL A 48 -3.67 -0.65 -5.52
N ALA A 49 -3.18 -1.79 -5.05
CA ALA A 49 -2.70 -2.87 -5.92
C ALA A 49 -3.83 -3.43 -6.79
N GLY A 50 -5.01 -3.70 -6.20
CA GLY A 50 -6.16 -4.21 -6.92
C GLY A 50 -6.65 -3.25 -8.01
N LYS A 51 -6.77 -1.95 -7.70
CA LYS A 51 -7.15 -0.93 -8.68
C LYS A 51 -6.13 -0.82 -9.82
N LYS A 52 -4.84 -0.78 -9.50
CA LYS A 52 -3.76 -0.76 -10.51
C LYS A 52 -3.77 -2.00 -11.40
N ALA A 53 -4.10 -3.17 -10.84
CA ALA A 53 -4.21 -4.40 -11.62
C ALA A 53 -5.38 -4.34 -12.62
N LEU A 54 -6.54 -3.84 -12.20
CA LEU A 54 -7.69 -3.62 -13.09
C LEU A 54 -7.38 -2.61 -14.20
N GLU A 55 -6.72 -1.50 -13.85
CA GLU A 55 -6.27 -0.51 -14.82
C GLU A 55 -5.30 -1.12 -15.85
N SER A 56 -4.32 -1.89 -15.37
CA SER A 56 -3.36 -2.60 -16.23
C SER A 56 -4.03 -3.64 -17.13
N ALA A 57 -5.14 -4.24 -16.68
CA ALA A 57 -5.95 -5.18 -17.46
C ALA A 57 -6.94 -4.48 -18.40
N ASN A 58 -6.96 -3.13 -18.42
CA ASN A 58 -7.96 -2.31 -19.13
C ASN A 58 -9.41 -2.57 -18.67
N LEU A 59 -9.58 -3.00 -17.42
CA LEU A 59 -10.85 -3.31 -16.74
C LEU A 59 -11.18 -2.30 -15.62
N GLY A 60 -10.51 -1.14 -15.60
CA GLY A 60 -10.80 -0.09 -14.62
C GLY A 60 -12.08 0.71 -14.93
N GLY A 61 -12.79 1.14 -13.89
CA GLY A 61 -13.96 2.04 -13.98
C GLY A 61 -15.24 1.36 -14.45
N ASP A 62 -16.08 2.07 -15.20
CA ASP A 62 -17.37 1.61 -15.76
C ASP A 62 -17.24 0.49 -16.82
N LYS A 63 -16.02 0.00 -17.08
CA LYS A 63 -15.75 -1.09 -18.03
C LYS A 63 -16.12 -2.46 -17.49
N LEU A 64 -16.56 -2.55 -16.23
CA LEU A 64 -17.06 -3.77 -15.58
C LEU A 64 -18.57 -3.95 -15.76
N ASN A 65 -19.13 -3.54 -16.90
CA ASN A 65 -20.50 -3.92 -17.26
C ASN A 65 -20.47 -5.34 -17.83
N THR A 66 -21.03 -6.29 -17.09
CA THR A 66 -21.39 -7.63 -17.58
C THR A 66 -22.87 -7.66 -17.91
#